data_AF-A0A0L7RCC6-F1
#
_entry.id   AF-A0A0L7RCC6-F1
#
_cell.length_a   1.000
_cell.length_b   1.000
_cell.length_c   1.000
_cell.angle_alpha   90.00
_cell.angle_beta   90.00
_cell.angle_gamma   90.00
#
_symmetry.space_group_name_H-M   'P 1'
#
loop_
_entity.id
_entity.type
_entity.pdbx_description
1 polymer ?
#
loop_
_entity_poly.entity_id
_entity_poly.type
_entity_poly.pdbx_seq_one_letter_code
_entity_poly.pdbx_strand_id
1 'polypeptide(L)'
;MERLEKELRKLREQREFELLRAQYGMDNQGNFREQSVTNMQRAVYSGEMTIADYYERQSELRVAESSGIDDGNSCTRGLVPKIRAVSQACSNVLSTWMCSTVDHYATTYGDKGWGCGYRNLQMLISSLLQHTGYNELVYKAWNSGLGSGSSTKNPLRSSIPSISRLQRMIEWAWAQGFDTQGAEQLGGKLVNTRKWIGPTEVVILLSSLRIKCQLVDFYTPTNADGGHPEMFNWVLQYFQRCDDFKPPLYLQHQGHSRTIIGVEQLRDGSITMLVLDPSHSPAQMAQFNSTSSALGAMRLVRKSIAAMKARQYQVVAVTGIMETELEYHVSS
;
A
#
# COMPACT_ATOMS: atom_id res chain seq x y z
N MET A 1 18.03 47.19 2.25
CA MET A 1 17.62 46.35 1.11
C MET A 1 17.97 44.89 1.36
N GLU A 2 19.26 44.54 1.47
CA GLU A 2 19.73 43.16 1.64
C GLU A 2 19.21 42.41 2.89
N ARG A 3 19.07 43.10 4.03
CA ARG A 3 18.50 42.52 5.27
C ARG A 3 17.02 42.16 5.13
N LEU A 4 16.25 42.99 4.43
CA LEU A 4 14.82 42.78 4.19
C LEU A 4 14.60 41.61 3.21
N GLU A 5 15.44 41.48 2.18
CA GLU A 5 15.41 40.36 1.25
C GLU A 5 15.75 39.03 1.94
N LYS A 6 16.75 39.04 2.85
CA LYS A 6 17.11 37.86 3.65
C LYS A 6 15.99 37.44 4.59
N GLU A 7 15.27 38.39 5.21
CA GLU A 7 14.10 38.10 6.05
C GLU A 7 12.92 37.57 5.24
N LEU A 8 12.63 38.15 4.07
CA LEU A 8 11.60 37.65 3.15
C LEU A 8 11.92 36.24 2.65
N ARG A 9 13.18 35.96 2.34
CA ARG A 9 13.64 34.62 1.95
C ARG A 9 13.45 33.61 3.08
N LYS A 10 13.86 33.94 4.31
CA LYS A 10 13.64 33.08 5.48
C LYS A 10 12.16 32.80 5.73
N LEU A 11 11.29 33.81 5.60
CA LEU A 11 9.84 33.64 5.75
C LEU A 11 9.24 32.72 4.68
N ARG A 12 9.73 32.81 3.42
CA ARG A 12 9.31 31.90 2.35
C ARG A 12 9.79 30.47 2.62
N GLU A 13 11.06 30.29 2.95
CA GLU A 13 11.64 28.98 3.27
C GLU A 13 10.92 28.33 4.47
N GLN A 14 10.58 29.12 5.50
CA GLN A 14 9.81 28.64 6.65
C GLN A 14 8.39 28.21 6.28
N ARG A 15 7.67 29.00 5.47
CA ARG A 15 6.34 28.63 4.99
C ARG A 15 6.38 27.39 4.11
N GLU A 16 7.35 27.30 3.20
CA GLU A 16 7.54 26.11 2.35
C GLU A 16 7.83 24.87 3.19
N PHE A 17 8.69 25.00 4.21
CA PHE A 17 8.99 23.92 5.15
C PHE A 17 7.74 23.48 5.93
N GLU A 18 6.93 24.41 6.43
CA GLU A 18 5.66 24.10 7.12
C GLU A 18 4.65 23.39 6.19
N LEU A 19 4.53 23.84 4.94
CA LEU A 19 3.66 23.21 3.94
C LEU A 19 4.11 21.79 3.61
N LEU A 20 5.42 21.57 3.43
CA LEU A 20 5.99 20.24 3.20
C LEU A 20 5.74 19.33 4.40
N ARG A 21 5.97 19.82 5.63
CA ARG A 21 5.69 19.05 6.84
C ARG A 21 4.23 18.62 6.91
N ALA A 22 3.28 19.51 6.59
CA ALA A 22 1.87 19.15 6.55
C ALA A 22 1.55 18.11 5.46
N GLN A 23 2.14 18.27 4.26
CA GLN A 23 1.94 17.35 3.13
C GLN A 23 2.38 15.92 3.48
N TYR A 24 3.53 15.75 4.14
CA TYR A 24 4.05 14.43 4.53
C TYR A 24 3.52 13.94 5.90
N GLY A 25 2.58 14.65 6.54
CA GLY A 25 2.06 14.30 7.86
C GLY A 25 3.06 14.47 9.02
N MET A 26 4.12 15.25 8.80
CA MET A 26 5.23 15.54 9.72
C MET A 26 5.00 16.82 10.56
N ASP A 27 3.85 17.48 10.40
CA ASP A 27 3.45 18.68 11.15
C ASP A 27 3.05 18.37 12.60
N ASN A 28 2.84 17.09 12.93
CA ASN A 28 2.24 16.63 14.20
C ASN A 28 0.88 17.26 14.48
N GLN A 29 0.20 17.80 13.46
CA GLN A 29 -1.14 18.38 13.58
C GLN A 29 -2.16 17.38 13.01
N GLY A 30 -3.18 17.05 13.80
CA GLY A 30 -4.21 16.08 13.42
C GLY A 30 -3.70 14.64 13.42
N ASN A 31 -4.49 13.75 14.02
CA ASN A 31 -4.20 12.33 14.06
C ASN A 31 -5.21 11.50 13.25
N PHE A 32 -4.88 10.22 13.01
CA PHE A 32 -5.75 9.30 12.25
C PHE A 32 -7.18 9.26 12.81
N ARG A 33 -7.32 9.25 14.14
CA ARG A 33 -8.64 9.19 14.80
C ARG A 33 -9.45 10.46 14.60
N GLU A 34 -8.84 11.63 14.82
CA GLU A 34 -9.46 12.94 14.60
C GLU A 34 -9.84 13.14 13.14
N GLN A 35 -8.97 12.78 12.20
CA GLN A 35 -9.26 12.87 10.77
C GLN A 35 -10.45 11.97 10.40
N SER A 36 -10.48 10.74 10.91
CA SER A 36 -11.60 9.82 10.69
C SER A 36 -12.92 10.46 11.11
N VAL A 37 -13.00 10.94 12.36
CA VAL A 37 -14.22 11.57 12.89
C VAL A 37 -14.61 12.81 12.10
N THR A 38 -13.65 13.71 11.85
CA THR A 38 -13.88 14.98 11.15
C THR A 38 -14.39 14.77 9.73
N ASN A 39 -13.78 13.84 8.99
CA ASN A 39 -14.16 13.56 7.60
C ASN A 39 -15.51 12.83 7.52
N MET A 40 -15.81 11.92 8.46
CA MET A 40 -17.13 11.28 8.52
C MET A 40 -18.22 12.30 8.88
N GLN A 41 -17.97 13.22 9.81
CA GLN A 41 -18.91 14.32 10.11
C GLN A 41 -19.18 15.18 8.86
N ARG A 42 -18.14 15.56 8.11
CA ARG A 42 -18.29 16.30 6.86
C ARG A 42 -19.13 15.55 5.83
N ALA A 43 -18.95 14.24 5.71
CA ALA A 43 -19.73 13.39 4.81
C ALA A 43 -21.22 13.29 5.22
N VAL A 44 -21.51 13.33 6.52
CA VAL A 44 -22.89 13.45 7.01
C VAL A 44 -23.49 14.80 6.61
N TYR A 45 -22.74 15.90 6.81
CA TYR A 45 -23.20 17.23 6.43
C TYR A 45 -23.41 17.40 4.92
N SER A 46 -22.61 16.75 4.08
CA SER A 46 -22.77 16.78 2.63
C SER A 46 -23.84 15.82 2.08
N GLY A 47 -24.42 14.97 2.94
CA GLY A 47 -25.40 13.96 2.53
C GLY A 47 -24.81 12.71 1.87
N GLU A 48 -23.48 12.55 1.91
CA GLU A 48 -22.78 11.34 1.41
C GLU A 48 -22.88 10.15 2.37
N MET A 49 -23.24 10.40 3.64
CA MET A 49 -23.34 9.39 4.70
C MET A 49 -24.56 9.65 5.58
N THR A 50 -25.27 8.60 5.99
CA THR A 50 -26.37 8.74 6.94
C THR A 50 -25.85 8.88 8.38
N ILE A 51 -26.66 9.43 9.28
CA ILE A 51 -26.32 9.49 10.71
C ILE A 51 -26.15 8.09 11.31
N ALA A 52 -26.96 7.12 10.86
CA ALA A 52 -26.83 5.74 11.29
C ALA A 52 -25.47 5.14 10.87
N ASP A 53 -25.10 5.30 9.60
CA ASP A 53 -23.80 4.85 9.08
C ASP A 53 -22.65 5.50 9.84
N TYR A 54 -22.75 6.79 10.18
CA TYR A 54 -21.72 7.48 10.95
C TYR A 54 -21.43 6.79 12.29
N TYR A 55 -22.46 6.44 13.07
CA TYR A 55 -22.29 5.78 14.36
C TYR A 55 -21.79 4.34 14.22
N GLU A 56 -22.26 3.61 13.20
CA GLU A 56 -21.77 2.26 12.88
C GLU A 56 -20.26 2.30 12.58
N ARG A 57 -19.84 3.16 11.64
CA ARG A 57 -18.44 3.34 11.24
C ARG A 57 -17.56 3.77 12.42
N GLN A 58 -18.07 4.65 13.28
CA GLN A 58 -17.35 5.09 14.46
C GLN A 58 -17.13 3.95 15.46
N SER A 59 -18.12 3.07 15.63
CA SER A 59 -18.02 1.87 16.46
C SER A 59 -17.01 0.87 15.88
N GLU A 60 -17.12 0.57 14.58
CA GLU A 60 -16.22 -0.34 13.88
C GLU A 60 -14.76 0.13 13.93
N LEU A 61 -14.52 1.43 13.69
CA LEU A 61 -13.19 2.02 13.82
C LEU A 61 -12.63 1.84 15.24
N ARG A 62 -13.46 2.04 16.27
CA ARG A 62 -13.03 1.85 17.67
C ARG A 62 -12.62 0.39 17.93
N VAL A 63 -13.39 -0.56 17.41
CA VAL A 63 -13.10 -2.00 17.52
C VAL A 63 -11.82 -2.35 16.75
N ALA A 64 -11.64 -1.82 15.55
CA ALA A 64 -10.45 -2.02 14.72
C ALA A 64 -9.18 -1.46 15.40
N GLU A 65 -9.29 -0.29 16.03
CA GLU A 65 -8.22 0.32 16.80
C GLU A 65 -7.86 -0.48 18.06
N SER A 66 -8.85 -1.01 18.77
CA SER A 66 -8.60 -1.81 19.98
C SER A 66 -8.07 -3.21 19.69
N SER A 67 -8.59 -3.86 18.64
CA SER A 67 -8.19 -5.23 18.26
C SER A 67 -6.93 -5.25 17.40
N GLY A 68 -6.63 -4.16 16.70
CA GLY A 68 -5.58 -4.11 15.67
C GLY A 68 -5.96 -4.79 14.36
N ILE A 69 -7.21 -5.25 14.21
CA ILE A 69 -7.73 -5.91 13.00
C ILE A 69 -8.44 -4.85 12.14
N ASP A 70 -8.17 -4.83 10.83
CA ASP A 70 -8.90 -3.97 9.89
C ASP A 70 -10.37 -4.38 9.83
N ASP A 71 -11.26 -3.39 9.72
CA ASP A 71 -12.71 -3.62 9.71
C ASP A 71 -13.22 -4.27 8.41
N GLY A 72 -12.39 -4.35 7.37
CA GLY A 72 -12.72 -4.99 6.10
C GLY A 72 -13.68 -4.18 5.23
N ASN A 73 -14.09 -3.00 5.67
CA ASN A 73 -15.11 -2.19 5.03
C ASN A 73 -14.70 -1.58 3.69
N SER A 74 -13.39 -1.37 3.54
CA SER A 74 -12.78 -0.88 2.32
C SER A 74 -12.35 -2.01 1.37
N CYS A 75 -12.59 -3.27 1.75
CA CYS A 75 -12.07 -4.44 1.06
C CYS A 75 -12.95 -4.84 -0.13
N THR A 76 -12.33 -5.12 -1.28
CA THR A 76 -13.00 -5.77 -2.42
C THR A 76 -12.25 -7.05 -2.78
N ARG A 77 -12.93 -8.20 -2.66
CA ARG A 77 -12.33 -9.54 -2.81
C ARG A 77 -12.55 -10.18 -4.17
N GLY A 78 -11.67 -11.12 -4.50
CA GLY A 78 -11.82 -11.99 -5.67
C GLY A 78 -11.72 -11.24 -7.00
N LEU A 79 -10.94 -10.15 -7.05
CA LEU A 79 -10.73 -9.36 -8.26
C LEU A 79 -9.80 -10.04 -9.26
N VAL A 80 -8.73 -10.69 -8.80
CA VAL A 80 -7.74 -11.37 -9.65
C VAL A 80 -8.37 -12.31 -10.69
N PRO A 81 -9.22 -13.29 -10.33
CA PRO A 81 -9.83 -14.18 -11.32
C PRO A 81 -10.76 -13.44 -12.29
N LYS A 82 -11.46 -12.40 -11.83
CA LYS A 82 -12.37 -11.60 -12.67
C LYS A 82 -11.61 -10.77 -13.70
N ILE A 83 -10.55 -10.08 -13.26
CA ILE A 83 -9.65 -9.31 -14.13
C ILE A 83 -8.97 -10.23 -15.14
N ARG A 84 -8.50 -11.41 -14.70
CA ARG A 84 -7.90 -12.42 -15.58
C ARG A 84 -8.86 -12.87 -16.68
N ALA A 85 -10.11 -13.17 -16.34
CA ALA A 85 -11.12 -13.60 -17.31
C ALA A 85 -11.40 -12.52 -18.36
N VAL A 86 -11.55 -11.25 -17.94
CA VAL A 86 -11.75 -10.12 -18.87
C VAL A 86 -10.52 -9.91 -19.76
N SER A 87 -9.32 -10.01 -19.19
CA SER A 87 -8.05 -9.88 -19.91
C SER A 87 -7.91 -10.94 -21.00
N GLN A 88 -8.15 -12.21 -20.67
CA GLN A 88 -8.06 -13.34 -21.60
C GLN A 88 -9.13 -13.30 -22.71
N ALA A 89 -10.28 -12.67 -22.44
CA ALA A 89 -11.33 -12.47 -23.44
C ALA A 89 -11.01 -11.34 -24.44
N CYS A 90 -10.02 -10.48 -24.15
CA CYS A 90 -9.64 -9.39 -25.05
C CYS A 90 -8.79 -9.91 -26.21
N SER A 91 -9.29 -9.76 -27.44
CA SER A 91 -8.60 -10.27 -28.65
C SER A 91 -7.19 -9.70 -28.86
N ASN A 92 -6.91 -8.47 -28.40
CA ASN A 92 -5.59 -7.83 -28.53
C ASN A 92 -4.55 -8.30 -27.48
N VAL A 93 -4.98 -8.99 -26.43
CA VAL A 93 -4.08 -9.53 -25.40
C VAL A 93 -3.54 -10.87 -25.89
N LEU A 94 -2.21 -10.96 -26.02
CA LEU A 94 -1.52 -12.20 -26.39
C LEU A 94 -1.41 -13.13 -25.18
N SER A 95 -1.05 -12.58 -24.02
CA SER A 95 -0.84 -13.33 -22.79
C SER A 95 -1.01 -12.46 -21.55
N THR A 96 -1.43 -13.08 -20.46
CA THR A 96 -1.68 -12.42 -19.17
C THR A 96 -1.03 -13.22 -18.06
N TRP A 97 -0.15 -12.58 -17.29
CA TRP A 97 0.47 -13.16 -16.09
C TRP A 97 0.09 -12.31 -14.88
N MET A 98 -0.25 -12.95 -13.76
CA MET A 98 -0.77 -12.26 -12.58
C MET A 98 -0.30 -12.93 -11.30
N CYS A 99 -0.38 -12.20 -10.18
CA CYS A 99 -0.21 -12.76 -8.85
C CYS A 99 -1.23 -13.89 -8.58
N SER A 100 -0.93 -14.75 -7.60
CA SER A 100 -1.81 -15.86 -7.21
C SER A 100 -3.16 -15.35 -6.71
N THR A 101 -3.13 -14.37 -5.81
CA THR A 101 -4.33 -13.79 -5.17
C THR A 101 -3.98 -12.47 -4.49
N VAL A 102 -4.96 -11.58 -4.37
CA VAL A 102 -4.88 -10.34 -3.59
C VAL A 102 -6.29 -9.78 -3.41
N ASP A 103 -6.59 -9.30 -2.21
CA ASP A 103 -7.77 -8.49 -1.94
C ASP A 103 -7.40 -7.00 -2.07
N HIS A 104 -8.29 -6.22 -2.68
CA HIS A 104 -8.10 -4.77 -2.80
C HIS A 104 -8.55 -4.08 -1.51
N TYR A 105 -7.79 -3.07 -1.06
CA TYR A 105 -8.11 -2.24 0.09
C TYR A 105 -8.12 -0.77 -0.32
N ALA A 106 -9.28 -0.12 -0.23
CA ALA A 106 -9.45 1.30 -0.52
C ALA A 106 -9.07 2.19 0.68
N THR A 107 -8.70 3.44 0.44
CA THR A 107 -8.62 4.45 1.50
C THR A 107 -10.01 4.74 2.07
N THR A 108 -10.12 4.91 3.39
CA THR A 108 -11.35 5.35 4.07
C THR A 108 -11.23 6.82 4.47
N TYR A 109 -12.26 7.36 5.14
CA TYR A 109 -12.25 8.73 5.64
C TYR A 109 -11.07 9.04 6.57
N GLY A 110 -10.56 8.05 7.30
CA GLY A 110 -9.45 8.21 8.23
C GLY A 110 -8.09 8.39 7.56
N ASP A 111 -7.88 7.73 6.42
CA ASP A 111 -6.57 7.63 5.77
C ASP A 111 -6.53 8.22 4.35
N LYS A 112 -7.65 8.77 3.86
CA LYS A 112 -7.67 9.53 2.61
C LYS A 112 -6.62 10.65 2.64
N GLY A 113 -5.77 10.66 1.61
CA GLY A 113 -4.69 11.64 1.43
C GLY A 113 -3.31 11.23 1.96
N TRP A 114 -3.19 10.11 2.70
CA TRP A 114 -1.89 9.69 3.25
C TRP A 114 -1.74 8.17 3.43
N GLY A 115 -2.86 7.43 3.48
CA GLY A 115 -2.92 6.01 3.79
C GLY A 115 -2.43 5.05 2.70
N CYS A 116 -2.09 5.55 1.50
CA CYS A 116 -1.83 4.70 0.34
C CYS A 116 -0.77 3.62 0.61
N GLY A 117 0.34 3.97 1.29
CA GLY A 117 1.38 3.02 1.64
C GLY A 117 0.88 1.87 2.52
N TYR A 118 0.08 2.20 3.54
CA TYR A 118 -0.52 1.20 4.43
C TYR A 118 -1.56 0.33 3.70
N ARG A 119 -2.38 0.91 2.83
CA ARG A 119 -3.38 0.15 2.05
C ARG A 119 -2.73 -0.82 1.06
N ASN A 120 -1.66 -0.41 0.37
CA ASN A 120 -0.89 -1.31 -0.49
C ASN A 120 -0.16 -2.40 0.30
N LEU A 121 0.29 -2.09 1.51
CA LEU A 121 0.82 -3.10 2.43
C LEU A 121 -0.26 -4.09 2.89
N GLN A 122 -1.48 -3.63 3.18
CA GLN A 122 -2.62 -4.52 3.44
C GLN A 122 -2.94 -5.43 2.24
N MET A 123 -2.91 -4.89 1.01
CA MET A 123 -3.08 -5.69 -0.21
C MET A 123 -1.98 -6.75 -0.33
N LEU A 124 -0.71 -6.39 -0.14
CA LEU A 124 0.39 -7.36 -0.14
C LEU A 124 0.20 -8.44 0.93
N ILE A 125 -0.09 -8.06 2.18
CA ILE A 125 -0.34 -9.00 3.28
C ILE A 125 -1.53 -9.92 2.98
N SER A 126 -2.61 -9.42 2.37
CA SER A 126 -3.77 -10.25 2.00
C SER A 126 -3.40 -11.41 1.08
N SER A 127 -2.43 -11.19 0.18
CA SER A 127 -1.87 -12.25 -0.66
C SER A 127 -1.06 -13.23 0.19
N LEU A 128 -0.14 -12.72 1.00
CA LEU A 128 0.77 -13.52 1.83
C LEU A 128 0.02 -14.42 2.82
N LEU A 129 -1.12 -13.98 3.36
CA LEU A 129 -1.95 -14.80 4.24
C LEU A 129 -2.55 -16.04 3.54
N GLN A 130 -2.54 -16.12 2.21
CA GLN A 130 -2.99 -17.30 1.47
C GLN A 130 -1.88 -18.35 1.26
N HIS A 131 -0.64 -18.05 1.65
CA HIS A 131 0.47 -18.98 1.62
C HIS A 131 0.83 -19.42 3.04
N THR A 132 0.89 -20.73 3.29
CA THR A 132 1.05 -21.30 4.64
C THR A 132 2.30 -20.78 5.37
N GLY A 133 3.44 -20.73 4.68
CA GLY A 133 4.69 -20.26 5.27
C GLY A 133 4.68 -18.77 5.62
N TYR A 134 4.10 -17.92 4.77
CA TYR A 134 4.04 -16.48 5.05
C TYR A 134 2.96 -16.15 6.08
N ASN A 135 1.82 -16.84 6.03
CA ASN A 135 0.75 -16.72 7.02
C ASN A 135 1.29 -16.95 8.44
N GLU A 136 2.07 -18.02 8.63
CA GLU A 136 2.62 -18.34 9.94
C GLU A 136 3.56 -17.24 10.47
N LEU A 137 4.38 -16.62 9.61
CA LEU A 137 5.26 -15.51 9.97
C LEU A 137 4.47 -14.25 10.37
N VAL A 138 3.47 -13.87 9.58
CA VAL A 138 2.59 -12.73 9.87
C VAL A 138 1.77 -12.98 11.16
N TYR A 139 1.30 -14.21 11.35
CA TYR A 139 0.54 -14.62 12.52
C TYR A 139 1.38 -14.61 13.81
N LYS A 140 2.62 -15.09 13.75
CA LYS A 140 3.56 -15.02 14.88
C LYS A 140 3.80 -13.58 15.33
N ALA A 141 3.99 -12.66 14.38
CA ALA A 141 4.12 -11.23 14.66
C ALA A 141 2.93 -10.63 15.43
N TRP A 142 1.76 -11.25 15.30
CA TRP A 142 0.59 -10.85 16.08
C TRP A 142 0.76 -11.17 17.58
N ASN A 143 1.32 -12.34 17.87
CA ASN A 143 1.42 -12.92 19.22
C ASN A 143 2.66 -12.47 19.99
N SER A 144 3.69 -11.94 19.32
CA SER A 144 4.99 -11.54 19.90
C SER A 144 4.98 -10.28 20.79
N GLY A 145 3.87 -9.96 21.47
CA GLY A 145 3.86 -8.93 22.52
C GLY A 145 3.72 -7.46 22.06
N LEU A 146 3.37 -7.23 20.79
CA LEU A 146 3.09 -5.90 20.20
C LEU A 146 1.79 -5.23 20.71
N GLY A 147 1.25 -5.67 21.84
CA GLY A 147 0.02 -5.18 22.45
C GLY A 147 0.08 -5.27 23.97
N SER A 148 0.44 -4.16 24.62
CA SER A 148 0.15 -3.92 26.03
C SER A 148 -1.34 -3.59 26.17
N GLY A 149 -2.19 -4.62 26.15
CA GLY A 149 -3.63 -4.46 26.27
C GLY A 149 -4.30 -5.81 26.51
N SER A 150 -4.82 -5.98 27.73
CA SER A 150 -5.53 -7.14 28.23
C SER A 150 -6.58 -7.70 27.25
N SER A 151 -6.59 -9.03 27.12
CA SER A 151 -7.74 -9.88 26.76
C SER A 151 -8.45 -9.57 25.43
N THR A 152 -7.93 -10.09 24.31
CA THR A 152 -8.79 -10.54 23.19
C THR A 152 -8.19 -11.79 22.55
N LYS A 153 -9.05 -12.70 22.10
CA LYS A 153 -8.69 -13.96 21.43
C LYS A 153 -7.67 -13.67 20.31
N ASN A 154 -6.72 -14.57 20.09
CA ASN A 154 -5.83 -14.49 18.92
C ASN A 154 -6.68 -14.24 17.65
N PRO A 155 -6.23 -13.37 16.75
CA PRO A 155 -6.97 -13.06 15.54
C PRO A 155 -7.14 -14.33 14.69
N LEU A 156 -8.04 -14.28 13.72
CA LEU A 156 -8.09 -15.33 12.71
C LEU A 156 -6.81 -15.27 11.86
N ARG A 157 -6.35 -16.40 11.34
CA ARG A 157 -5.21 -16.44 10.41
C ARG A 157 -5.45 -15.67 9.11
N SER A 158 -6.69 -15.30 8.82
CA SER A 158 -7.09 -14.46 7.69
C SER A 158 -7.27 -12.98 8.05
N SER A 159 -7.05 -12.59 9.31
CA SER A 159 -7.22 -11.21 9.77
C SER A 159 -6.13 -10.31 9.19
N ILE A 160 -6.55 -9.18 8.64
CA ILE A 160 -5.65 -8.14 8.13
C ILE A 160 -5.35 -7.13 9.23
N PRO A 161 -4.09 -6.72 9.43
CA PRO A 161 -3.75 -5.65 10.36
C PRO A 161 -4.42 -4.32 9.97
N SER A 162 -4.99 -3.61 10.94
CA SER A 162 -5.43 -2.22 10.76
C SER A 162 -4.25 -1.29 10.50
N ILE A 163 -4.48 -0.07 10.01
CA ILE A 163 -3.42 0.92 9.79
C ILE A 163 -2.64 1.18 11.09
N SER A 164 -3.32 1.38 12.22
CA SER A 164 -2.66 1.59 13.52
C SER A 164 -1.85 0.38 13.99
N ARG A 165 -2.26 -0.83 13.60
CA ARG A 165 -1.46 -2.03 13.84
C ARG A 165 -0.21 -2.06 12.96
N LEU A 166 -0.32 -1.73 11.67
CA LEU A 166 0.84 -1.63 10.78
C LEU A 166 1.84 -0.57 11.27
N GLN A 167 1.35 0.59 11.72
CA GLN A 167 2.19 1.63 12.34
C GLN A 167 2.99 1.07 13.54
N ARG A 168 2.33 0.32 14.44
CA ARG A 168 3.00 -0.34 15.58
C ARG A 168 4.01 -1.39 15.15
N MET A 169 3.70 -2.18 14.11
CA MET A 169 4.61 -3.22 13.62
C MET A 169 5.87 -2.60 13.01
N ILE A 170 5.75 -1.47 12.30
CA ILE A 170 6.89 -0.73 11.76
C ILE A 170 7.73 -0.12 12.90
N GLU A 171 7.09 0.54 13.87
CA GLU A 171 7.81 1.07 15.05
C GLU A 171 8.54 -0.02 15.83
N TRP A 172 7.98 -1.23 15.89
CA TRP A 172 8.64 -2.37 16.49
C TRP A 172 9.85 -2.85 15.69
N ALA A 173 9.75 -2.90 14.36
CA ALA A 173 10.90 -3.21 13.51
C ALA A 173 12.05 -2.22 13.77
N TRP A 174 11.75 -0.91 13.88
CA TRP A 174 12.73 0.10 14.30
C TRP A 174 13.33 -0.18 15.68
N ALA A 175 12.51 -0.57 16.66
CA ALA A 175 12.98 -0.93 17.98
C ALA A 175 13.85 -2.20 18.01
N GLN A 176 13.75 -3.07 16.99
CA GLN A 176 14.65 -4.21 16.78
C GLN A 176 15.95 -3.83 16.05
N GLY A 177 16.12 -2.56 15.67
CA GLY A 177 17.33 -2.04 15.02
C GLY A 177 17.26 -1.91 13.51
N PHE A 178 16.13 -2.27 12.89
CA PHE A 178 15.95 -2.12 11.44
C PHE A 178 15.86 -0.63 11.06
N ASP A 179 16.62 -0.20 10.04
CA ASP A 179 16.57 1.15 9.43
C ASP A 179 16.36 2.31 10.43
N THR A 180 17.31 2.45 11.35
CA THR A 180 17.31 3.55 12.33
C THR A 180 17.31 4.94 11.67
N GLN A 181 17.88 5.08 10.47
CA GLN A 181 17.87 6.32 9.71
C GLN A 181 16.46 6.66 9.18
N GLY A 182 15.74 5.70 8.60
CA GLY A 182 14.34 5.86 8.22
C GLY A 182 13.44 6.19 9.41
N ALA A 183 13.70 5.56 10.57
CA ALA A 183 13.02 5.89 11.81
C ALA A 183 13.23 7.36 12.20
N GLU A 184 14.47 7.86 12.18
CA GLU A 184 14.80 9.26 12.47
C GLU A 184 14.16 10.23 11.46
N GLN A 185 14.15 9.89 10.17
CA GLN A 185 13.50 10.70 9.13
C GLN A 185 12.01 10.89 9.40
N LEU A 186 11.34 9.89 9.97
CA LEU A 186 9.93 9.95 10.36
C LEU A 186 9.74 10.37 11.82
N GLY A 187 10.78 10.85 12.50
CA GLY A 187 10.73 11.33 13.89
C GLY A 187 10.41 10.25 14.92
N GLY A 188 10.76 8.99 14.62
CA GLY A 188 10.67 7.83 15.52
C GLY A 188 9.26 7.42 15.91
N LYS A 189 8.22 7.90 15.20
CA LYS A 189 6.83 7.65 15.55
C LYS A 189 5.89 7.72 14.35
N LEU A 190 5.14 6.66 14.12
CA LEU A 190 4.04 6.55 13.17
C LEU A 190 2.67 6.43 13.84
N VAL A 191 2.59 5.80 15.01
CA VAL A 191 1.31 5.46 15.65
C VAL A 191 0.49 6.71 15.91
N ASN A 192 -0.76 6.66 15.43
CA ASN A 192 -1.72 7.76 15.51
C ASN A 192 -1.18 9.06 14.87
N THR A 193 -0.34 8.93 13.84
CA THR A 193 0.05 10.03 12.95
C THR A 193 -0.59 9.82 11.58
N ARG A 194 -0.39 10.79 10.68
CA ARG A 194 -0.80 10.74 9.27
C ARG A 194 0.41 10.69 8.33
N LYS A 195 1.55 10.25 8.86
CA LYS A 195 2.81 10.24 8.13
C LYS A 195 2.73 9.29 6.96
N TRP A 196 3.32 9.71 5.85
CA TRP A 196 3.47 8.86 4.68
C TRP A 196 4.56 7.83 4.98
N ILE A 197 4.37 6.62 4.45
CA ILE A 197 5.39 5.58 4.43
C ILE A 197 5.75 5.27 2.99
N GLY A 198 6.98 4.80 2.78
CA GLY A 198 7.49 4.38 1.50
C GLY A 198 7.92 2.91 1.45
N PRO A 199 8.65 2.53 0.39
CA PRO A 199 9.18 1.18 0.21
C PRO A 199 10.10 0.72 1.34
N THR A 200 10.85 1.64 1.97
CA THR A 200 11.74 1.35 3.10
C THR A 200 10.96 0.77 4.28
N GLU A 201 9.88 1.42 4.70
CA GLU A 201 9.03 0.94 5.80
C GLU A 201 8.36 -0.41 5.48
N VAL A 202 8.05 -0.66 4.20
CA VAL A 202 7.53 -1.96 3.75
C VAL A 202 8.60 -3.04 3.83
N VAL A 203 9.82 -2.76 3.35
CA VAL A 203 10.95 -3.69 3.37
C VAL A 203 11.33 -4.05 4.80
N ILE A 204 11.46 -3.08 5.70
CA ILE A 204 11.83 -3.36 7.09
C ILE A 204 10.76 -4.15 7.82
N LEU A 205 9.47 -3.87 7.55
CA LEU A 205 8.41 -4.63 8.15
C LEU A 205 8.51 -6.09 7.69
N LEU A 206 8.56 -6.34 6.39
CA LEU A 206 8.70 -7.70 5.85
C LEU A 206 9.95 -8.41 6.38
N SER A 207 11.09 -7.71 6.42
CA SER A 207 12.37 -8.26 6.89
C SER A 207 12.33 -8.61 8.38
N SER A 208 11.73 -7.75 9.22
CA SER A 208 11.51 -8.04 10.64
C SER A 208 10.62 -9.27 10.88
N LEU A 209 9.82 -9.66 9.89
CA LEU A 209 8.99 -10.86 9.89
C LEU A 209 9.65 -12.07 9.23
N ARG A 210 10.94 -11.98 8.88
CA ARG A 210 11.68 -13.00 8.11
C ARG A 210 11.12 -13.24 6.71
N ILE A 211 10.46 -12.26 6.12
CA ILE A 211 9.98 -12.31 4.74
C ILE A 211 11.03 -11.64 3.88
N LYS A 212 11.72 -12.44 3.06
CA LYS A 212 12.75 -11.97 2.14
C LYS A 212 12.09 -11.17 1.03
N CYS A 213 12.60 -9.96 0.83
CA CYS A 213 12.12 -9.07 -0.23
C CYS A 213 13.28 -8.38 -0.96
N GLN A 214 12.98 -7.89 -2.15
CA GLN A 214 13.87 -7.13 -3.00
C GLN A 214 13.26 -5.75 -3.24
N LEU A 215 14.02 -4.70 -2.94
CA LEU A 215 13.73 -3.32 -3.34
C LEU A 215 14.47 -3.02 -4.65
N VAL A 216 13.73 -2.68 -5.70
CA VAL A 216 14.28 -2.30 -7.01
C VAL A 216 13.96 -0.83 -7.26
N ASP A 217 15.00 -0.04 -7.52
CA ASP A 217 14.89 1.39 -7.77
C ASP A 217 15.08 1.73 -9.26
N PHE A 218 13.99 2.13 -9.90
CA PHE A 218 13.97 2.71 -11.25
C PHE A 218 14.12 4.23 -11.11
N TYR A 219 15.33 4.66 -10.77
CA TYR A 219 15.66 6.01 -10.34
C TYR A 219 15.50 7.09 -11.44
N THR A 220 15.50 6.71 -12.71
CA THR A 220 15.25 7.59 -13.86
C THR A 220 14.48 6.89 -14.96
N PRO A 221 13.72 7.63 -15.80
CA PRO A 221 13.11 7.06 -17.00
C PRO A 221 14.17 6.46 -17.93
N THR A 222 13.85 5.33 -18.55
CA THR A 222 14.74 4.64 -19.50
C THR A 222 14.35 4.84 -20.96
N ASN A 223 13.36 5.72 -21.22
CA ASN A 223 12.99 6.15 -22.56
C ASN A 223 12.94 7.69 -22.65
N ALA A 224 13.23 8.23 -23.85
CA ALA A 224 13.31 9.68 -24.10
C ALA A 224 11.98 10.41 -23.87
N ASP A 225 10.86 9.71 -24.00
CA ASP A 225 9.51 10.22 -23.76
C ASP A 225 9.15 10.28 -22.25
N GLY A 226 10.11 10.02 -21.35
CA GLY A 226 9.90 9.93 -19.91
C GLY A 226 9.28 8.62 -19.43
N GLY A 227 9.16 7.60 -20.31
CA GLY A 227 8.66 6.28 -19.97
C GLY A 227 9.70 5.37 -19.30
N HIS A 228 9.22 4.28 -18.70
CA HIS A 228 10.04 3.29 -17.99
C HIS A 228 9.90 1.87 -18.60
N PRO A 229 10.28 1.64 -19.87
CA PRO A 229 10.18 0.32 -20.48
C PRO A 229 10.94 -0.77 -19.71
N GLU A 230 12.07 -0.45 -19.08
CA GLU A 230 12.84 -1.41 -18.28
C GLU A 230 12.09 -1.86 -17.02
N MET A 231 11.33 -0.95 -16.38
CA MET A 231 10.44 -1.33 -15.27
C MET A 231 9.35 -2.28 -15.75
N PHE A 232 8.74 -2.00 -16.90
CA PHE A 232 7.71 -2.87 -17.49
C PHE A 232 8.27 -4.25 -17.83
N ASN A 233 9.47 -4.31 -18.40
CA ASN A 233 10.16 -5.55 -18.70
C ASN A 233 10.54 -6.33 -17.44
N TRP A 234 11.05 -5.66 -16.41
CA TRP A 234 11.36 -6.29 -15.12
C TRP A 234 10.11 -6.91 -14.47
N VAL A 235 8.98 -6.19 -14.48
CA VAL A 235 7.71 -6.70 -13.96
C VAL A 235 7.19 -7.87 -14.80
N LEU A 236 7.33 -7.81 -16.12
CA LEU A 236 7.00 -8.93 -17.00
C LEU A 236 7.79 -10.19 -16.63
N GLN A 237 9.11 -10.06 -16.50
CA GLN A 237 10.00 -11.16 -16.10
C GLN A 237 9.63 -11.69 -14.71
N TYR A 238 9.29 -10.82 -13.76
CA TYR A 238 8.83 -11.24 -12.43
C TYR A 238 7.60 -12.16 -12.52
N PHE A 239 6.56 -11.77 -13.26
CA PHE A 239 5.33 -12.55 -13.37
C PHE A 239 5.45 -13.78 -14.29
N GLN A 240 6.41 -13.81 -15.20
CA GLN A 240 6.68 -14.97 -16.06
C GLN A 240 7.40 -16.12 -15.35
N ARG A 241 8.11 -15.86 -14.24
CA ARG A 241 8.77 -16.93 -13.46
C ARG A 241 7.74 -17.97 -12.99
N CYS A 242 8.10 -19.24 -13.09
CA CYS A 242 7.26 -20.35 -12.65
C CYS A 242 7.46 -20.55 -11.14
N ASP A 243 6.59 -19.91 -10.34
CA ASP A 243 6.55 -20.05 -8.89
C ASP A 243 5.19 -20.61 -8.48
N ASP A 244 5.15 -21.52 -7.49
CA ASP A 244 3.89 -22.09 -6.96
C ASP A 244 3.00 -21.01 -6.35
N PHE A 245 3.61 -19.98 -5.76
CA PHE A 245 2.94 -18.84 -5.18
C PHE A 245 3.60 -17.53 -5.61
N LYS A 246 2.82 -16.62 -6.18
CA LYS A 246 3.25 -15.34 -6.74
C LYS A 246 2.59 -14.17 -6.00
N PRO A 247 3.30 -13.48 -5.09
CA PRO A 247 2.82 -12.25 -4.47
C PRO A 247 2.58 -11.12 -5.51
N PRO A 248 1.71 -10.15 -5.21
CA PRO A 248 1.70 -8.88 -5.95
C PRO A 248 2.95 -8.04 -5.60
N LEU A 249 3.19 -6.97 -6.36
CA LEU A 249 4.31 -6.07 -6.14
C LEU A 249 3.82 -4.74 -5.55
N TYR A 250 4.50 -4.23 -4.53
CA TYR A 250 4.29 -2.87 -4.05
C TYR A 250 5.01 -1.90 -4.98
N LEU A 251 4.34 -0.84 -5.43
CA LEU A 251 4.88 0.16 -6.35
C LEU A 251 4.78 1.56 -5.75
N GLN A 252 5.89 2.26 -5.65
CA GLN A 252 5.97 3.65 -5.20
C GLN A 252 6.37 4.57 -6.35
N HIS A 253 5.82 5.78 -6.35
CA HIS A 253 6.43 6.97 -6.94
C HIS A 253 6.24 8.15 -5.99
N GLN A 254 6.86 9.30 -6.27
CA GLN A 254 6.69 10.47 -5.42
C GLN A 254 5.20 10.82 -5.26
N GLY A 255 4.73 10.84 -4.02
CA GLY A 255 3.36 11.24 -3.68
C GLY A 255 2.33 10.13 -3.52
N HIS A 256 2.57 8.92 -4.06
CA HIS A 256 1.55 7.86 -4.03
C HIS A 256 2.13 6.46 -4.27
N SER A 257 1.48 5.45 -3.71
CA SER A 257 1.78 4.03 -3.95
C SER A 257 0.60 3.26 -4.50
N ARG A 258 0.89 2.15 -5.16
CA ARG A 258 -0.08 1.24 -5.80
C ARG A 258 0.41 -0.21 -5.68
N THR A 259 -0.42 -1.16 -6.10
CA THR A 259 -0.10 -2.59 -6.07
C THR A 259 -0.19 -3.16 -7.48
N ILE A 260 0.92 -3.66 -8.04
CA ILE A 260 0.92 -4.34 -9.34
C ILE A 260 0.51 -5.79 -9.12
N ILE A 261 -0.54 -6.21 -9.81
CA ILE A 261 -1.15 -7.55 -9.68
C ILE A 261 -0.90 -8.44 -10.90
N GLY A 262 -0.28 -7.90 -11.94
CA GLY A 262 0.04 -8.63 -13.15
C GLY A 262 0.40 -7.74 -14.33
N VAL A 263 0.54 -8.38 -15.48
CA VAL A 263 0.88 -7.77 -16.76
C VAL A 263 0.14 -8.46 -17.90
N GLU A 264 -0.16 -7.68 -18.92
CA GLU A 264 -0.64 -8.12 -20.22
C GLU A 264 0.48 -7.85 -21.24
N GLN A 265 0.79 -8.85 -22.06
CA GLN A 265 1.52 -8.64 -23.30
C GLN A 265 0.51 -8.60 -24.43
N LEU A 266 0.54 -7.52 -25.21
CA LEU A 266 -0.35 -7.32 -26.36
C LEU A 266 0.27 -7.93 -27.62
N ARG A 267 -0.54 -8.10 -28.68
CA ARG A 267 -0.10 -8.71 -29.93
C ARG A 267 0.94 -7.90 -30.70
N ASP A 268 0.96 -6.58 -30.49
CA ASP A 268 1.97 -5.67 -31.04
C ASP A 268 3.30 -5.69 -30.25
N GLY A 269 3.39 -6.50 -29.19
CA GLY A 269 4.55 -6.59 -28.31
C GLY A 269 4.52 -5.60 -27.14
N SER A 270 3.56 -4.68 -27.10
CA SER A 270 3.42 -3.71 -26.02
C SER A 270 3.09 -4.39 -24.69
N ILE A 271 3.64 -3.88 -23.59
CA ILE A 271 3.38 -4.36 -22.23
C ILE A 271 2.45 -3.38 -21.52
N THR A 272 1.39 -3.91 -20.91
CA THR A 272 0.47 -3.15 -20.04
C THR A 272 0.47 -3.77 -18.65
N MET A 273 0.72 -2.96 -17.61
CA MET A 273 0.60 -3.43 -16.22
C MET A 273 -0.86 -3.44 -15.77
N LEU A 274 -1.19 -4.37 -14.88
CA LEU A 274 -2.45 -4.42 -14.15
C LEU A 274 -2.17 -3.96 -12.71
N VAL A 275 -2.70 -2.80 -12.34
CA VAL A 275 -2.37 -2.09 -11.11
C VAL A 275 -3.62 -1.76 -10.31
N LEU A 276 -3.68 -2.22 -9.08
CA LEU A 276 -4.68 -1.79 -8.10
C LEU A 276 -4.24 -0.47 -7.45
N ASP A 277 -5.18 0.47 -7.33
CA ASP A 277 -4.98 1.75 -6.67
C ASP A 277 -5.87 1.84 -5.43
N PRO A 278 -5.33 2.12 -4.23
CA PRO A 278 -6.15 2.30 -3.03
C PRO A 278 -7.09 3.50 -3.11
N SER A 279 -6.94 4.41 -4.10
CA SER A 279 -7.90 5.50 -4.29
C SER A 279 -9.21 5.08 -4.95
N HIS A 280 -9.28 3.88 -5.55
CA HIS A 280 -10.52 3.38 -6.14
C HIS A 280 -11.47 2.91 -5.03
N SER A 281 -12.72 3.35 -5.04
CA SER A 281 -13.70 2.95 -4.03
C SER A 281 -14.17 1.50 -4.23
N PRO A 282 -14.72 0.85 -3.18
CA PRO A 282 -15.33 -0.48 -3.33
C PRO A 282 -16.42 -0.50 -4.41
N ALA A 283 -17.20 0.57 -4.54
CA ALA A 283 -18.22 0.68 -5.59
C ALA A 283 -17.62 0.72 -7.01
N GLN A 284 -16.47 1.37 -7.21
CA GLN A 284 -15.76 1.34 -8.49
C GLN A 284 -15.22 -0.06 -8.80
N MET A 285 -14.61 -0.71 -7.81
CA MET A 285 -14.03 -2.05 -7.98
C MET A 285 -15.10 -3.15 -8.12
N ALA A 286 -16.29 -2.95 -7.54
CA ALA A 286 -17.43 -3.84 -7.71
C ALA A 286 -17.92 -3.95 -9.17
N GLN A 287 -17.53 -3.05 -10.07
CA GLN A 287 -17.84 -3.15 -11.50
C GLN A 287 -17.27 -4.43 -12.14
N PHE A 288 -16.19 -5.01 -11.58
CA PHE A 288 -15.68 -6.30 -12.04
C PHE A 288 -16.61 -7.49 -11.72
N ASN A 289 -17.64 -7.30 -10.88
CA ASN A 289 -18.63 -8.35 -10.56
C ASN A 289 -19.70 -8.52 -11.64
N SER A 290 -19.84 -7.56 -12.55
CA SER A 290 -20.85 -7.59 -13.60
C SER A 290 -20.21 -7.71 -14.98
N THR A 291 -20.67 -8.68 -15.77
CA THR A 291 -20.15 -8.92 -17.13
C THR A 291 -20.32 -7.71 -18.05
N SER A 292 -21.37 -6.90 -17.87
CA SER A 292 -21.64 -5.73 -18.71
C SER A 292 -20.72 -4.54 -18.43
N SER A 293 -20.19 -4.41 -17.21
CA SER A 293 -19.33 -3.29 -16.82
C SER A 293 -17.86 -3.67 -16.64
N ALA A 294 -17.53 -4.95 -16.48
CA ALA A 294 -16.17 -5.42 -16.20
C ALA A 294 -15.16 -5.04 -17.30
N LEU A 295 -15.55 -5.05 -18.58
CA LEU A 295 -14.67 -4.62 -19.67
C LEU A 295 -14.32 -3.13 -19.55
N GLY A 296 -15.30 -2.29 -19.24
CA GLY A 296 -15.09 -0.86 -18.99
C GLY A 296 -14.26 -0.59 -17.73
N ALA A 297 -14.42 -1.41 -16.70
CA ALA A 297 -13.67 -1.33 -15.46
C ALA A 297 -12.16 -1.59 -15.65
N MET A 298 -11.74 -2.27 -16.73
CA MET A 298 -10.31 -2.48 -17.03
C MET A 298 -9.51 -1.17 -17.13
N ARG A 299 -10.14 -0.04 -17.44
CA ARG A 299 -9.48 1.29 -17.44
C ARG A 299 -8.94 1.70 -16.06
N LEU A 300 -9.53 1.17 -14.99
CA LEU A 300 -9.09 1.43 -13.62
C LEU A 300 -7.73 0.77 -13.36
N VAL A 301 -7.52 -0.43 -13.90
CA VAL A 301 -6.35 -1.27 -13.58
C VAL A 301 -5.27 -1.26 -14.66
N ARG A 302 -5.60 -1.08 -15.94
CA ARG A 302 -4.61 -1.06 -17.03
C ARG A 302 -3.77 0.21 -16.97
N LYS A 303 -2.45 0.06 -16.89
CA LYS A 303 -1.47 1.14 -16.98
C LYS A 303 -0.45 0.81 -18.07
N SER A 304 -0.46 1.60 -19.14
CA SER A 304 0.56 1.52 -20.19
C SER A 304 1.80 2.33 -19.79
N ILE A 305 2.92 2.13 -20.52
CA ILE A 305 4.14 2.93 -20.36
C ILE A 305 3.84 4.44 -20.49
N ALA A 306 2.93 4.81 -21.40
CA ALA A 306 2.53 6.20 -21.60
C ALA A 306 1.85 6.82 -20.37
N ALA A 307 1.15 6.00 -19.56
CA ALA A 307 0.46 6.45 -18.35
C ALA A 307 1.36 6.52 -17.10
N MET A 308 2.63 6.10 -17.20
CA MET A 308 3.56 5.99 -16.08
C MET A 308 4.84 6.79 -16.34
N LYS A 309 4.78 8.09 -16.01
CA LYS A 309 5.81 9.10 -16.33
C LYS A 309 6.42 9.78 -15.10
N ALA A 310 6.26 9.22 -13.91
CA ALA A 310 6.94 9.76 -12.73
C ALA A 310 8.46 9.68 -12.93
N ARG A 311 9.20 10.61 -12.32
CA ARG A 311 10.66 10.67 -12.44
C ARG A 311 11.35 9.41 -11.95
N GLN A 312 10.79 8.78 -10.92
CA GLN A 312 11.33 7.61 -10.26
C GLN A 312 10.18 6.69 -9.85
N TYR A 313 10.44 5.39 -9.94
CA TYR A 313 9.59 4.35 -9.38
C TYR A 313 10.43 3.41 -8.54
N GLN A 314 9.88 2.95 -7.41
CA GLN A 314 10.49 1.91 -6.59
C GLN A 314 9.51 0.76 -6.43
N VAL A 315 10.01 -0.47 -6.55
CA VAL A 315 9.20 -1.69 -6.45
C VAL A 315 9.72 -2.58 -5.32
N VAL A 316 8.82 -3.04 -4.45
CA VAL A 316 9.12 -4.08 -3.46
C VAL A 316 8.50 -5.39 -3.92
N ALA A 317 9.32 -6.42 -4.02
CA ALA A 317 8.92 -7.78 -4.36
C ALA A 317 9.24 -8.73 -3.21
N VAL A 318 8.26 -9.54 -2.79
CA VAL A 318 8.53 -10.67 -1.91
C VAL A 318 9.14 -11.80 -2.73
N THR A 319 10.29 -12.31 -2.29
CA THR A 319 11.12 -13.28 -3.02
C THR A 319 11.35 -14.59 -2.28
N GLY A 320 10.93 -14.69 -1.02
CA GLY A 320 11.11 -15.92 -0.23
C GLY A 320 10.92 -15.70 1.26
N ILE A 321 11.25 -16.74 2.03
CA ILE A 321 11.35 -16.70 3.50
C ILE A 321 12.83 -16.75 3.86
N MET A 322 13.24 -16.00 4.88
CA MET A 322 14.57 -16.10 5.47
C MET A 322 14.60 -17.30 6.42
N GLU A 323 15.43 -18.29 6.11
CA GLU A 323 15.52 -19.53 6.89
C GLU A 323 16.61 -19.47 7.96
N THR A 324 17.60 -18.59 7.77
CA THR A 324 18.79 -18.50 8.63
C THR A 324 18.85 -17.19 9.41
N GLU A 325 19.51 -17.21 10.57
CA GLU A 325 19.84 -15.98 11.32
C GLU A 325 20.75 -15.05 10.53
N LEU A 326 21.60 -15.58 9.66
CA LEU A 326 22.47 -14.76 8.82
C LEU A 326 21.67 -13.90 7.85
N GLU A 327 20.70 -14.51 7.14
CA GLU A 327 19.81 -13.76 6.24
C GLU A 327 19.02 -12.68 6.99
N TYR A 328 18.58 -12.99 8.22
CA TYR A 328 17.86 -12.04 9.07
C TYR A 328 18.74 -10.85 9.48
N HIS A 329 19.96 -11.08 9.96
CA HIS A 329 20.87 -10.00 10.36
C HIS A 329 21.42 -9.18 9.18
N VAL A 330 21.51 -9.75 7.98
CA VAL A 330 21.89 -8.97 6.78
C VAL A 330 20.75 -8.04 6.33
N SER A 331 19.51 -8.35 6.72
CA SER A 331 18.33 -7.57 6.37
C SER A 331 18.00 -6.44 7.35
N SER A 332 18.67 -6.38 8.50
CA SER A 332 18.47 -5.38 9.56
C SER A 332 19.21 -4.08 9.32
#